data_AF-A0A1I6FEU1-F1
#
_entry.id   AF-A0A1I6FEU1-F1
#
_cell.length_a   1.000
_cell.length_b   1.000
_cell.length_c   1.000
_cell.angle_alpha   90.00
_cell.angle_beta   90.00
_cell.angle_gamma   90.00
#
_symmetry.space_group_name_H-M   'P 1'
#
loop_
_entity.id
_entity.type
_entity.pdbx_description
1 polymer ?
#
loop_
_entity_poly.entity_id
_entity_poly.type
_entity_poly.pdbx_seq_one_letter_code
_entity_poly.pdbx_strand_id
1 'polypeptide(L)'
;MRPVLEGLDDVAWHSIDHAYGPALDTPGHVRALLSGDPEVVERAITDLDSTVHEEGGFVCGAATAVLPFLAEVLPSLAPAPRARLLDLLHRIAEQGDAEQVDPGWHAAWAKAKPVLERSSPQGESPA
;
A
#
# COMPACT_ATOMS: atom_id res chain seq x y z
N MET A 1 -1.80 20.88 10.18
CA MET A 1 -1.54 19.44 10.04
C MET A 1 -2.61 18.92 9.10
N ARG A 2 -2.26 18.35 7.95
CA ARG A 2 -3.28 17.71 7.09
C ARG A 2 -3.81 16.47 7.82
N PRO A 3 -5.12 16.19 7.78
CA PRO A 3 -5.65 14.93 8.31
C PRO A 3 -4.98 13.75 7.59
N VAL A 4 -4.67 12.69 8.34
CA VAL A 4 -4.18 11.44 7.76
C VAL A 4 -5.27 10.87 6.86
N LEU A 5 -4.92 10.40 5.66
CA LEU A 5 -5.85 9.89 4.63
C LEU A 5 -6.72 10.96 3.96
N GLU A 6 -6.26 12.22 3.90
CA GLU A 6 -6.98 13.27 3.17
C GLU A 6 -7.13 12.90 1.68
N GLY A 7 -8.37 12.92 1.18
CA GLY A 7 -8.68 12.56 -0.20
C GLY A 7 -8.91 11.06 -0.46
N LEU A 8 -8.87 10.21 0.57
CA LEU A 8 -9.16 8.78 0.41
C LEU A 8 -10.58 8.53 -0.14
N ASP A 9 -11.56 9.32 0.32
CA ASP A 9 -12.96 9.22 -0.15
C ASP A 9 -13.23 9.94 -1.48
N ASP A 10 -12.29 10.77 -1.96
CA ASP A 10 -12.42 11.48 -3.23
C ASP A 10 -12.00 10.61 -4.43
N VAL A 11 -11.30 9.51 -4.16
CA VAL A 11 -10.93 8.53 -5.20
C VAL A 11 -12.18 7.74 -5.61
N ALA A 12 -12.42 7.66 -6.92
CA ALA A 12 -13.55 6.92 -7.49
C ALA A 12 -13.29 5.40 -7.46
N TRP A 13 -13.24 4.79 -6.28
CA TRP A 13 -12.94 3.36 -6.07
C TRP A 13 -13.87 2.41 -6.83
N HIS A 14 -15.09 2.85 -7.14
CA HIS A 14 -16.03 2.09 -7.97
C HIS A 14 -15.59 1.97 -9.45
N SER A 15 -14.65 2.78 -9.90
CA SER A 15 -14.11 2.84 -11.27
C SER A 15 -12.66 2.35 -11.36
N ILE A 16 -12.10 1.87 -10.24
CA ILE A 16 -10.74 1.36 -10.16
C ILE A 16 -10.84 -0.10 -9.75
N ASP A 17 -10.33 -0.98 -10.59
CA ASP A 17 -10.32 -2.42 -10.29
C ASP A 17 -9.02 -2.82 -9.55
N HIS A 18 -9.20 -3.73 -8.62
CA HIS A 18 -8.18 -4.63 -8.07
C HIS A 18 -8.41 -6.05 -8.62
N ALA A 19 -7.71 -7.07 -8.11
CA ALA A 19 -7.78 -8.44 -8.64
C ALA A 19 -9.20 -9.06 -8.70
N TYR A 20 -10.09 -8.70 -7.76
CA TYR A 20 -11.44 -9.24 -7.65
C TYR A 20 -12.56 -8.30 -8.17
N GLY A 21 -12.22 -7.30 -8.98
CA GLY A 21 -13.17 -6.30 -9.50
C GLY A 21 -13.03 -4.93 -8.81
N PRO A 22 -14.12 -4.13 -8.69
CA PRO A 22 -14.04 -2.77 -8.16
C PRO A 22 -13.51 -2.72 -6.72
N ALA A 23 -12.53 -1.84 -6.48
CA ALA A 23 -11.76 -1.72 -5.24
C ALA A 23 -12.51 -0.99 -4.11
N LEU A 24 -13.79 -1.31 -3.91
CA LEU A 24 -14.69 -0.62 -2.96
C LEU A 24 -14.31 -0.83 -1.49
N ASP A 25 -13.61 -1.93 -1.19
CA ASP A 25 -13.15 -2.34 0.12
C ASP A 25 -11.81 -1.72 0.53
N THR A 26 -11.02 -1.27 -0.46
CA THR A 26 -9.67 -0.71 -0.27
C THR A 26 -9.65 0.45 0.73
N PRO A 27 -10.58 1.42 0.72
CA PRO A 27 -10.63 2.46 1.74
C PRO A 27 -10.85 1.94 3.17
N GLY A 28 -11.56 0.81 3.31
CA GLY A 28 -11.77 0.13 4.58
C GLY A 28 -10.46 -0.45 5.11
N HIS A 29 -9.72 -1.17 4.25
CA HIS A 29 -8.44 -1.76 4.60
C HIS A 29 -7.41 -0.69 4.99
N VAL A 30 -7.32 0.43 4.25
CA VAL A 30 -6.39 1.53 4.57
C VAL A 30 -6.69 2.14 5.95
N ARG A 31 -7.97 2.33 6.30
CA ARG A 31 -8.34 2.85 7.63
C ARG A 31 -8.06 1.84 8.75
N ALA A 32 -8.25 0.55 8.48
CA ALA A 32 -7.99 -0.52 9.44
C ALA A 32 -6.50 -0.58 9.87
N LEU A 33 -5.57 -0.12 9.03
CA LEU A 33 -4.16 0.04 9.40
C LEU A 33 -3.91 1.03 10.55
N LEU A 34 -4.83 1.97 10.78
CA LEU A 34 -4.76 2.93 11.88
C LEU A 34 -5.46 2.43 13.16
N SER A 35 -5.94 1.18 13.16
CA SER A 35 -6.55 0.56 14.34
C SER A 35 -5.54 0.41 15.47
N GLY A 36 -6.01 0.55 16.71
CA GLY A 36 -5.24 0.18 17.90
C GLY A 36 -5.19 -1.33 18.16
N ASP A 37 -5.94 -2.11 17.38
CA ASP A 37 -6.00 -3.57 17.47
C ASP A 37 -5.04 -4.22 16.47
N PRO A 38 -3.99 -4.93 16.94
CA PRO A 38 -3.03 -5.62 16.06
C PRO A 38 -3.67 -6.63 15.11
N GLU A 39 -4.74 -7.33 15.51
CA GLU A 39 -5.38 -8.33 14.64
C GLU A 39 -6.07 -7.67 13.45
N VAL A 40 -6.67 -6.50 13.66
CA VAL A 40 -7.30 -5.68 12.61
C VAL A 40 -6.25 -5.16 11.63
N VAL A 41 -5.10 -4.71 12.14
CA VAL A 41 -4.00 -4.22 11.29
C VAL A 41 -3.40 -5.35 10.45
N GLU A 42 -3.13 -6.51 11.04
CA GLU A 42 -2.60 -7.67 10.31
C GLU A 42 -3.58 -8.18 9.25
N ARG A 43 -4.88 -8.19 9.58
CA ARG A 43 -5.91 -8.55 8.61
C ARG A 43 -5.95 -7.58 7.44
N ALA A 44 -5.88 -6.27 7.72
CA ALA A 44 -5.85 -5.24 6.69
C ALA A 44 -4.64 -5.36 5.75
N ILE A 45 -3.45 -5.68 6.27
CA ILE A 45 -2.26 -5.93 5.45
C ILE A 45 -2.47 -7.16 4.56
N THR A 46 -3.06 -8.23 5.11
CA THR A 46 -3.34 -9.47 4.36
C THR A 46 -4.36 -9.26 3.24
N ASP A 47 -5.43 -8.51 3.52
CA ASP A 47 -6.46 -8.19 2.53
C ASP A 47 -5.90 -7.24 1.45
N LEU A 48 -5.05 -6.27 1.82
CA LEU A 48 -4.33 -5.43 0.85
C LEU A 48 -3.37 -6.23 -0.02
N ASP A 49 -2.60 -7.16 0.55
CA ASP A 49 -1.72 -8.06 -0.20
C ASP A 49 -2.55 -8.83 -1.22
N SER A 50 -3.62 -9.49 -0.79
CA SER A 50 -4.44 -10.35 -1.66
C SER A 50 -5.18 -9.58 -2.77
N THR A 51 -5.62 -8.35 -2.49
CA THR A 51 -6.40 -7.55 -3.45
C THR A 51 -5.53 -6.78 -4.42
N VAL A 52 -4.43 -6.21 -3.94
CA VAL A 52 -3.55 -5.32 -4.71
C VAL A 52 -2.45 -6.10 -5.43
N HIS A 53 -2.06 -7.26 -4.89
CA HIS A 53 -1.00 -8.11 -5.40
C HIS A 53 -1.50 -9.57 -5.56
N GLU A 54 -1.75 -9.99 -6.79
CA GLU A 54 -1.86 -11.42 -7.08
C GLU A 54 -0.52 -11.99 -7.58
N GLU A 55 -0.24 -13.25 -7.22
CA GLU A 55 0.82 -14.06 -7.80
C GLU A 55 0.56 -14.27 -9.30
N GLY A 56 0.84 -13.25 -10.09
CA GLY A 56 0.56 -13.20 -11.53
C GLY A 56 1.25 -12.07 -12.27
N GLY A 57 1.88 -11.12 -11.56
CA GLY A 57 2.69 -10.06 -12.18
C GLY A 57 1.86 -8.93 -12.78
N PHE A 58 0.79 -8.48 -12.11
CA PHE A 58 0.02 -7.31 -12.54
C PHE A 58 0.01 -6.25 -11.45
N VAL A 59 0.34 -5.01 -11.81
CA VAL A 59 0.14 -3.84 -10.95
C VAL A 59 -1.18 -3.17 -11.32
N CYS A 60 -2.21 -3.38 -10.52
CA CYS A 60 -3.56 -2.88 -10.78
C CYS A 60 -3.71 -1.38 -10.50
N GLY A 61 -4.80 -0.78 -11.00
CA GLY A 61 -5.12 0.63 -10.73
C GLY A 61 -5.29 0.91 -9.23
N ALA A 62 -5.79 -0.07 -8.47
CA ALA A 62 -5.89 0.04 -7.01
C ALA A 62 -4.51 0.14 -6.34
N ALA A 63 -3.48 -0.56 -6.86
CA ALA A 63 -2.10 -0.46 -6.38
C ALA A 63 -1.56 0.97 -6.51
N THR A 64 -1.74 1.57 -7.69
CA THR A 64 -1.36 2.96 -7.93
C THR A 64 -2.13 3.92 -7.04
N ALA A 65 -3.46 3.74 -6.93
CA ALA A 65 -4.33 4.66 -6.21
C ALA A 65 -4.13 4.61 -4.69
N VAL A 66 -3.83 3.44 -4.12
CA VAL A 66 -3.69 3.25 -2.67
C VAL A 66 -2.32 3.69 -2.16
N LEU A 67 -1.29 3.67 -3.01
CA LEU A 67 0.11 3.90 -2.63
C LEU A 67 0.37 5.21 -1.86
N PRO A 68 -0.19 6.37 -2.23
CA PRO A 68 0.01 7.60 -1.47
C PRO A 68 -0.49 7.49 -0.02
N PHE A 69 -1.63 6.81 0.17
CA PHE A 69 -2.23 6.61 1.50
C PHE A 69 -1.43 5.60 2.33
N LEU A 70 -0.90 4.54 1.71
CA LEU A 70 0.00 3.61 2.39
C LEU A 70 1.30 4.31 2.86
N ALA A 71 1.82 5.23 2.06
CA ALA A 71 2.97 6.05 2.45
C ALA A 71 2.67 6.97 3.65
N GLU A 72 1.43 7.47 3.77
CA GLU A 72 1.01 8.30 4.90
C GLU A 72 0.85 7.52 6.22
N VAL A 73 0.38 6.27 6.17
CA VAL A 73 0.14 5.46 7.38
C VAL A 73 1.41 4.77 7.92
N LEU A 74 2.40 4.51 7.07
CA LEU A 74 3.64 3.81 7.45
C LEU A 74 4.32 4.36 8.73
N PRO A 75 4.49 5.68 8.91
CA PRO A 75 5.10 6.23 10.12
C PRO A 75 4.29 6.00 11.41
N SER A 76 2.98 5.74 11.28
CA SER A 76 2.07 5.50 12.41
C SER A 76 2.00 4.03 12.83
N LEU A 77 2.43 3.10 11.97
CA LEU A 77 2.39 1.67 12.25
C LEU A 77 3.44 1.26 13.30
N ALA A 78 3.11 0.23 14.09
CA ALA A 78 4.07 -0.46 14.93
C ALA A 78 5.16 -1.17 14.09
N PRO A 79 6.34 -1.51 14.65
CA PRO A 79 7.47 -2.03 13.88
C PRO A 79 7.16 -3.26 13.02
N ALA A 80 6.44 -4.25 13.55
CA ALA A 80 6.13 -5.48 12.82
C ALA A 80 5.15 -5.26 11.64
N PRO A 81 3.97 -4.64 11.83
CA PRO A 81 3.08 -4.28 10.71
C PRO A 81 3.75 -3.37 9.68
N ARG A 82 4.60 -2.43 10.12
CA ARG A 82 5.36 -1.54 9.23
C ARG A 82 6.29 -2.32 8.31
N ALA A 83 7.07 -3.25 8.87
CA ALA A 83 7.96 -4.10 8.08
C ALA A 83 7.19 -4.91 7.05
N ARG A 84 6.07 -5.54 7.45
CA ARG A 84 5.20 -6.32 6.56
C ARG A 84 4.62 -5.48 5.43
N LEU A 85 4.14 -4.27 5.72
CA LEU A 85 3.61 -3.37 4.69
C LEU A 85 4.71 -2.89 3.74
N LEU A 86 5.93 -2.62 4.23
CA LEU A 86 7.07 -2.29 3.37
C LEU A 86 7.47 -3.45 2.46
N ASP A 87 7.49 -4.67 2.98
CA ASP A 87 7.77 -5.88 2.18
C ASP A 87 6.74 -6.05 1.05
N LEU A 88 5.45 -5.82 1.34
CA LEU A 88 4.39 -5.80 0.32
C LEU A 88 4.68 -4.75 -0.76
N LEU A 89 4.97 -3.51 -0.35
CA LEU A 89 5.23 -2.41 -1.30
C LEU A 89 6.46 -2.68 -2.17
N HIS A 90 7.51 -3.27 -1.62
CA HIS A 90 8.69 -3.68 -2.40
C HIS A 90 8.36 -4.79 -3.40
N ARG A 91 7.60 -5.81 -3.01
CA ARG A 91 7.16 -6.87 -3.96
C ARG A 91 6.33 -6.31 -5.12
N ILE A 92 5.44 -5.36 -4.86
CA ILE A 92 4.67 -4.69 -5.94
C ILE A 92 5.62 -3.87 -6.82
N ALA A 93 6.62 -3.19 -6.25
CA ALA A 93 7.59 -2.43 -7.01
C ALA A 93 8.48 -3.28 -7.92
N GLU A 94 8.85 -4.49 -7.48
CA GLU A 94 9.57 -5.47 -8.31
C GLU A 94 8.75 -5.91 -9.53
N GLN A 95 7.42 -5.81 -9.47
CA GLN A 95 6.52 -6.06 -10.60
C GLN A 95 6.30 -4.85 -11.50
N GLY A 96 6.97 -3.71 -11.25
CA GLY A 96 6.80 -2.48 -12.00
C GLY A 96 7.16 -2.57 -13.49
N ASP A 97 7.86 -3.62 -13.92
CA ASP A 97 8.21 -3.87 -15.32
C ASP A 97 7.42 -5.05 -15.94
N ALA A 98 6.35 -5.48 -15.28
CA ALA A 98 5.53 -6.58 -15.79
C ALA A 98 4.71 -6.18 -17.03
N GLU A 99 4.18 -7.17 -17.75
CA GLU A 99 3.42 -6.96 -19.00
C GLU A 99 2.18 -6.09 -18.78
N GLN A 100 1.59 -6.19 -17.59
CA GLN A 100 0.42 -5.42 -17.21
C GLN A 100 0.79 -4.55 -15.99
N VAL A 101 0.89 -3.24 -16.20
CA VAL A 101 1.17 -2.26 -15.16
C VAL A 101 0.30 -1.04 -15.40
N ASP A 102 -0.39 -0.58 -14.35
CA ASP A 102 -1.16 0.66 -14.42
C ASP A 102 -0.26 1.84 -14.86
N PRO A 103 -0.67 2.65 -15.85
CA PRO A 103 0.17 3.73 -16.39
C PRO A 103 0.65 4.75 -15.35
N GLY A 104 -0.07 4.92 -14.23
CA GLY A 104 0.29 5.83 -13.16
C GLY A 104 1.32 5.27 -12.17
N TRP A 105 1.60 3.96 -12.20
CA TRP A 105 2.40 3.27 -11.20
C TRP A 105 3.78 3.90 -10.99
N HIS A 106 4.58 4.06 -12.05
CA HIS A 106 5.95 4.56 -11.91
C HIS A 106 5.99 5.97 -11.34
N ALA A 107 5.04 6.83 -11.71
CA ALA A 107 4.96 8.19 -11.19
C ALA A 107 4.52 8.21 -9.72
N ALA A 108 3.61 7.33 -9.31
CA ALA A 108 3.20 7.15 -7.92
C ALA A 108 4.36 6.59 -7.08
N TRP A 109 5.04 5.55 -7.58
CA TRP A 109 6.20 4.94 -6.94
C TRP A 109 7.34 5.92 -6.72
N ALA A 110 7.68 6.72 -7.73
CA ALA A 110 8.73 7.74 -7.62
C ALA A 110 8.45 8.77 -6.51
N LYS A 111 7.18 9.10 -6.26
CA LYS A 111 6.76 10.01 -5.17
C LYS A 111 6.76 9.34 -3.81
N ALA A 112 6.37 8.06 -3.74
CA ALA A 112 6.28 7.31 -2.48
C ALA A 112 7.66 6.88 -1.97
N LYS A 113 8.58 6.49 -2.87
CA LYS A 113 9.89 5.92 -2.56
C LYS A 113 10.67 6.65 -1.45
N PRO A 114 10.80 7.99 -1.44
CA PRO A 114 11.51 8.67 -0.36
C PRO A 114 10.86 8.50 1.03
N VAL A 115 9.55 8.33 1.10
CA VAL A 115 8.82 8.08 2.36
C VAL A 115 9.07 6.65 2.84
N LEU A 116 9.08 5.69 1.91
CA LEU A 116 9.36 4.28 2.20
C LEU A 116 10.77 4.11 2.75
N GLU A 117 11.77 4.71 2.08
CA GLU A 117 13.18 4.65 2.50
C GLU A 117 13.43 5.21 3.91
N ARG A 118 12.67 6.24 4.32
CA ARG A 118 12.74 6.79 5.69
C ARG A 118 12.03 5.91 6.72
N SER A 119 11.07 5.11 6.28
CA SER A 119 10.24 4.24 7.14
C SER A 119 10.82 2.83 7.28
N SER A 120 11.71 2.44 6.37
CA SER A 120 12.51 1.23 6.49
C SER A 120 13.32 1.25 7.78
N PRO A 121 13.40 0.11 8.50
CA PRO A 121 14.34 0.02 9.61
C PRO A 121 15.73 0.32 9.03
N GLN A 122 16.37 1.39 9.52
CA GLN A 122 17.79 1.61 9.21
C GLN A 122 18.50 0.34 9.62
N GLY A 123 19.19 -0.29 8.66
CA GLY A 123 19.79 -1.59 8.85
C GLY A 123 20.42 -1.69 10.21
N GLU A 124 19.92 -2.61 11.02
CA GLU A 124 20.64 -3.09 12.18
C GLU A 124 21.91 -3.71 11.60
N SER A 125 22.99 -2.92 11.61
CA SER A 125 24.32 -3.37 11.21
C SER A 125 24.66 -4.52 12.16
N PRO A 126 24.85 -5.77 11.69
CA PRO A 126 25.33 -6.81 12.57
C PRO A 126 26.73 -6.39 13.04
N ALA A 127 26.87 -6.21 14.35
CA ALA A 127 28.15 -6.07 15.02
C ALA A 127 28.89 -7.42 15.06
#